data_AF-A0A7Y1LHV7-F1
#
_entry.id   AF-A0A7Y1LHV7-F1
#
_cell.length_a   1.000
_cell.length_b   1.000
_cell.length_c   1.000
_cell.angle_alpha   90.00
_cell.angle_beta   90.00
_cell.angle_gamma   90.00
#
_symmetry.space_group_name_H-M   'P 1'
#
loop_
_entity.id
_entity.type
_entity.pdbx_description
1 polymer ?
#
loop_
_entity_poly.entity_id
_entity_poly.type
_entity_poly.pdbx_seq_one_letter_code
_entity_poly.pdbx_strand_id
1 'polypeptide(L)'
;MSSLAMSSFVEQQIVLHQFTAKHCAQARVMLGWSREELARQAGVAVQTIEQLEGHGNVDDETRLILAFRLEAEGLVFFPGFAPGWGMSARRFDTPAAQPSMQGLISQLMGSTVATSRG
;
A
#
# COMPACT_ATOMS: atom_id res chain seq x y z
N MET A 1 49.26 1.31 5.36
CA MET A 1 48.31 0.18 5.40
C MET A 1 46.94 0.76 5.64
N SER A 2 46.12 0.81 4.60
CA SER A 2 44.81 1.45 4.60
C SER A 2 43.75 0.41 4.94
N SER A 3 42.93 0.65 5.97
CA SER A 3 41.53 0.22 5.95
C SER A 3 40.75 0.91 7.07
N LEU A 4 40.27 2.11 6.76
CA LEU A 4 39.05 2.67 7.35
C LEU A 4 37.88 1.90 6.73
N ALA A 5 37.60 0.70 7.24
CA ALA A 5 36.30 0.07 7.08
C ALA A 5 35.55 0.33 8.40
N MET A 6 35.18 1.59 8.64
CA MET A 6 33.80 2.03 8.43
C MET A 6 32.87 1.20 9.30
N SER A 7 32.56 1.77 10.46
CA SER A 7 31.36 1.60 11.25
C SER A 7 30.09 1.56 10.37
N SER A 8 29.86 0.47 9.65
CA SER A 8 28.67 0.27 8.81
C SER A 8 27.59 -0.52 9.53
N PHE A 9 27.74 -0.74 10.84
CA PHE A 9 26.65 -1.11 11.73
C PHE A 9 26.07 0.18 12.34
N VAL A 10 25.72 1.14 11.48
CA VAL A 10 24.65 2.06 11.85
C VAL A 10 23.42 1.19 11.85
N GLU A 11 23.03 0.81 13.06
CA GLU A 11 21.74 0.22 13.37
C GLU A 11 20.70 0.84 12.45
N GLN A 12 19.93 -0.03 11.79
CA GLN A 12 18.78 0.30 10.96
C GLN A 12 17.66 0.89 11.85
N GLN A 13 17.98 1.91 12.65
CA GLN A 13 17.03 2.86 13.16
C GLN A 13 16.42 3.52 11.94
N ILE A 14 15.29 2.96 11.56
CA ILE A 14 14.29 3.53 10.69
C ILE A 14 14.34 5.06 10.81
N VAL A 15 14.92 5.73 9.81
CA VAL A 15 15.01 7.19 9.78
C VAL A 15 13.65 7.74 9.34
N LEU A 16 12.63 7.48 10.16
CA LEU A 16 11.28 8.00 9.98
C LEU A 16 11.19 9.52 10.11
N HIS A 17 12.26 10.16 10.61
CA HIS A 17 12.38 11.60 10.79
C HIS A 17 12.38 12.42 9.48
N GLN A 18 12.18 11.77 8.32
CA GLN A 18 12.10 12.43 7.02
C GLN A 18 10.81 12.11 6.25
N PHE A 19 9.81 11.50 6.90
CA PHE A 19 8.47 11.41 6.34
C PHE A 19 7.83 12.81 6.29
N THR A 20 7.47 13.26 5.09
CA THR A 20 6.97 14.61 4.85
C THR A 20 5.51 14.58 4.39
N ALA A 21 4.84 15.74 4.47
CA ALA A 21 3.53 15.95 3.86
C ALA A 21 3.48 15.51 2.39
N LYS A 22 4.55 15.80 1.63
CA LYS A 22 4.65 15.42 0.22
C LYS A 22 4.78 13.91 0.05
N HIS A 23 5.55 13.24 0.90
CA HIS A 23 5.64 11.77 0.90
C HIS A 23 4.26 11.13 1.12
N CYS A 24 3.51 11.60 2.10
CA CYS A 24 2.16 11.11 2.39
C CYS A 24 1.24 11.21 1.16
N ALA A 25 1.15 12.42 0.58
CA ALA A 25 0.31 12.67 -0.59
C ALA A 25 0.72 11.84 -1.81
N GLN A 26 2.02 11.74 -2.10
CA GLN A 26 2.54 10.99 -3.24
C GLN A 26 2.31 9.48 -3.07
N ALA A 27 2.61 8.92 -1.89
CA ALA A 27 2.42 7.51 -1.59
C ALA A 27 0.95 7.10 -1.73
N ARG A 28 0.04 7.92 -1.17
CA ARG A 28 -1.39 7.70 -1.29
C ARG A 28 -1.85 7.65 -2.76
N VAL A 29 -1.35 8.55 -3.60
CA VAL A 29 -1.64 8.56 -5.04
C VAL A 29 -1.05 7.33 -5.74
N MET A 30 0.17 6.90 -5.40
CA MET A 30 0.79 5.70 -5.95
C MET A 30 0.00 4.43 -5.63
N LEU A 31 -0.61 4.35 -4.44
CA LEU A 31 -1.47 3.25 -4.01
C LEU A 31 -2.91 3.36 -4.52
N GLY A 32 -3.28 4.46 -5.17
CA GLY A 32 -4.65 4.71 -5.60
C GLY A 32 -5.63 4.95 -4.44
N TRP A 33 -5.13 5.34 -3.26
CA TRP A 33 -5.94 5.53 -2.07
C TRP A 33 -6.54 6.95 -2.00
N SER A 34 -7.75 7.07 -1.45
CA SER A 34 -8.30 8.35 -1.02
C SER A 34 -7.78 8.71 0.38
N ARG A 35 -8.04 9.93 0.86
CA ARG A 35 -7.64 10.33 2.22
C ARG A 35 -8.40 9.52 3.27
N GLU A 36 -9.67 9.26 3.00
CA GLU A 36 -10.55 8.44 3.82
C GLU A 36 -10.02 7.01 3.92
N GLU A 37 -9.56 6.46 2.79
CA GLU A 37 -8.98 5.12 2.76
C GLU A 37 -7.67 5.05 3.55
N LEU A 38 -6.76 6.01 3.38
CA LEU A 38 -5.53 6.06 4.19
C LEU A 38 -5.84 6.23 5.69
N ALA A 39 -6.82 7.07 6.06
CA ALA A 39 -7.26 7.23 7.45
C ALA A 39 -7.78 5.93 8.03
N ARG A 40 -8.62 5.22 7.27
CA ARG A 40 -9.18 3.93 7.66
C ARG A 40 -8.10 2.87 7.84
N GLN A 41 -7.11 2.83 6.93
CA GLN A 41 -6.00 1.87 7.00
C GLN A 41 -5.04 2.17 8.15
N ALA A 42 -4.80 3.45 8.43
CA ALA A 42 -3.89 3.90 9.49
C ALA A 42 -4.57 4.04 10.88
N GLY A 43 -5.90 3.98 10.95
CA GLY A 43 -6.64 4.15 12.20
C GLY A 43 -6.62 5.58 12.75
N VAL A 44 -6.47 6.59 11.87
CA VAL A 44 -6.42 8.01 12.24
C VAL A 44 -7.63 8.77 11.68
N ALA A 45 -7.88 9.98 12.18
CA ALA A 45 -8.93 10.83 11.62
C ALA A 45 -8.55 11.34 10.22
N VAL A 46 -9.54 11.45 9.32
CA VAL A 46 -9.35 12.00 7.97
C VAL A 46 -8.78 13.43 8.02
N GLN A 47 -9.26 14.23 8.98
CA GLN A 47 -8.78 15.60 9.23
C GLN A 47 -7.28 15.65 9.52
N THR A 48 -6.73 14.62 10.16
CA THR A 48 -5.29 14.54 10.45
C THR A 48 -4.47 14.38 9.17
N ILE A 49 -4.98 13.63 8.19
CA ILE A 49 -4.34 13.47 6.87
C ILE A 49 -4.44 14.77 6.07
N GLU A 50 -5.61 15.42 6.08
CA GLU A 50 -5.79 16.72 5.44
C GLU A 50 -4.85 17.77 6.02
N GLN A 51 -4.71 17.81 7.35
CA GLN A 51 -3.80 18.70 8.05
C GLN A 51 -2.34 18.41 7.67
N LEU A 52 -1.91 17.15 7.70
CA LEU A 52 -0.56 16.78 7.30
C LEU A 52 -0.27 17.16 5.84
N GLU A 53 -1.13 16.76 4.90
CA GLU A 53 -0.94 17.06 3.47
C GLU A 53 -1.00 18.56 3.17
N GLY A 54 -1.77 19.33 3.96
CA GLY A 54 -1.87 20.79 3.88
C GLY A 54 -0.71 21.56 4.50
N HIS A 55 0.42 20.90 4.82
CA HIS A 55 1.58 21.48 5.52
C HIS A 55 1.31 21.91 6.98
N GLY A 56 0.21 21.45 7.58
CA GLY A 56 -0.05 21.61 9.00
C GLY A 56 0.86 20.72 9.85
N ASN A 57 1.03 21.09 11.12
CA ASN A 57 1.78 20.27 12.06
C ASN A 57 0.85 19.20 12.65
N VAL A 58 1.23 17.94 12.47
CA VAL A 58 0.66 16.79 13.17
C VAL A 58 1.73 16.21 14.09
N ASP A 59 1.31 15.57 15.17
CA ASP A 59 2.18 14.92 16.14
C ASP A 59 3.08 13.86 15.49
N ASP A 60 4.26 13.68 16.08
CA ASP A 60 5.26 12.75 15.55
C ASP A 60 4.77 11.30 15.57
N GLU A 61 3.94 10.92 16.55
CA GLU A 61 3.34 9.59 16.63
C GLU A 61 2.45 9.29 15.40
N THR A 62 1.56 10.21 15.03
CA THR A 62 0.74 10.09 13.82
C THR A 62 1.61 10.00 12.57
N ARG A 63 2.69 10.80 12.47
CA ARG A 63 3.61 10.71 11.32
C ARG A 63 4.24 9.33 11.21
N LEU A 64 4.66 8.75 12.34
CA LEU A 64 5.21 7.39 12.40
C LEU A 64 4.18 6.36 11.95
N ILE A 65 2.95 6.43 12.48
CA ILE A 65 1.86 5.51 12.12
C ILE A 65 1.60 5.53 10.61
N LEU A 66 1.48 6.73 10.02
CA LEU A 66 1.22 6.89 8.59
C LEU A 66 2.35 6.33 7.73
N ALA A 67 3.60 6.64 8.09
CA ALA A 67 4.74 6.15 7.36
C ALA A 67 4.85 4.62 7.42
N PHE A 68 4.72 4.02 8.61
CA PHE A 68 4.73 2.56 8.76
C PHE A 68 3.60 1.88 7.97
N ARG A 69 2.39 2.45 7.99
CA ARG A 69 1.25 1.91 7.22
C ARG A 69 1.52 1.90 5.73
N LEU A 70 2.18 2.94 5.21
CA LEU A 70 2.54 3.04 3.79
C LEU A 70 3.73 2.13 3.45
N GLU A 71 4.72 2.01 4.33
CA GLU A 71 5.84 1.06 4.17
C GLU A 71 5.37 -0.39 4.16
N ALA A 72 4.30 -0.71 4.91
CA ALA A 72 3.69 -2.03 4.91
C ALA A 72 3.11 -2.42 3.53
N GLU A 73 2.79 -1.46 2.66
CA GLU A 73 2.41 -1.69 1.26
C GLU A 73 3.63 -1.88 0.33
N GLY A 74 4.85 -1.88 0.88
CA GLY A 74 6.10 -2.04 0.14
C GLY A 74 6.68 -0.73 -0.39
N LEU A 75 6.19 0.42 0.07
CA LEU A 75 6.80 1.72 -0.24
C LEU A 75 8.05 1.94 0.61
N VAL A 76 8.98 2.75 0.08
CA VAL A 76 10.17 3.20 0.78
C VAL A 76 10.30 4.71 0.64
N PHE A 77 10.70 5.37 1.73
CA PHE A 77 10.80 6.82 1.81
C PHE A 77 12.26 7.24 1.94
N PHE A 78 12.73 8.08 1.02
CA PHE A 78 14.08 8.65 1.07
C PHE A 78 14.04 10.18 1.20
N PRO A 79 14.88 10.74 2.09
CA PRO A 79 15.14 12.17 2.19
C PRO A 79 15.30 12.89 0.84
N GLY A 80 14.40 13.82 0.52
CA GLY A 80 14.53 14.66 -0.68
C GLY A 80 14.16 13.99 -2.01
N PHE A 81 13.62 12.77 -1.98
CA PHE A 81 13.13 12.05 -3.17
C PHE A 81 11.64 11.77 -3.05
N ALA A 82 10.97 11.48 -4.17
CA ALA A 82 9.60 10.95 -4.11
C ALA A 82 9.61 9.53 -3.51
N PRO A 83 8.48 9.03 -2.96
CA PRO A 83 8.37 7.66 -2.50
C PRO A 83 8.70 6.67 -3.62
N GLY A 84 9.43 5.61 -3.29
CA GLY A 84 9.79 4.54 -4.22
C GLY A 84 9.13 3.22 -3.85
N TRP A 85 9.14 2.27 -4.79
CA TRP A 85 8.80 0.88 -4.50
C TRP A 85 10.04 0.16 -3.98
N GLY A 86 9.95 -0.48 -2.82
CA GLY A 86 11.02 -1.29 -2.27
C GLY A 86 11.33 -2.50 -3.15
N MET A 87 12.58 -2.98 -3.12
CA MET A 87 13.04 -4.10 -3.95
C MET A 87 12.36 -5.45 -3.63
N SER A 88 11.66 -5.54 -2.49
CA SER A 88 10.81 -6.67 -2.11
C SER A 88 9.32 -6.50 -2.43
N ALA A 89 8.89 -5.39 -3.07
CA ALA A 89 7.51 -5.20 -3.53
C ALA A 89 7.12 -6.13 -4.72
N ARG A 90 7.82 -7.26 -4.89
CA ARG A 90 7.38 -8.31 -5.81
C ARG A 90 6.25 -9.09 -5.14
N ARG A 91 5.03 -8.78 -5.57
CA ARG A 91 3.78 -9.50 -5.28
C ARG A 91 3.21 -9.29 -3.88
N PHE A 92 2.55 -8.16 -3.69
CA PHE A 92 1.20 -8.24 -3.12
C PHE A 92 0.25 -8.29 -4.31
N ASP A 93 -0.04 -9.51 -4.77
CA ASP A 93 -1.22 -9.75 -5.58
C ASP A 93 -2.41 -9.26 -4.74
N THR A 94 -2.90 -8.04 -5.00
CA THR A 94 -4.28 -7.72 -4.66
C THR A 94 -5.11 -8.79 -5.37
N PRO A 95 -5.87 -9.66 -4.68
CA PRO A 95 -6.80 -10.48 -5.41
C PRO A 95 -7.81 -9.51 -6.02
N ALA A 96 -7.68 -9.30 -7.33
CA ALA A 96 -8.74 -8.77 -8.15
C ALA A 96 -10.02 -9.51 -7.74
N ALA A 97 -11.07 -8.75 -7.49
CA ALA A 97 -12.40 -9.22 -7.15
C ALA A 97 -12.68 -10.58 -7.81
N GLN A 98 -13.09 -11.55 -6.99
CA GLN A 98 -13.39 -12.92 -7.40
C GLN A 98 -14.10 -12.94 -8.76
N PRO A 99 -13.60 -13.65 -9.79
CA PRO A 99 -14.49 -14.11 -10.82
C PRO A 99 -15.41 -15.10 -10.11
N SER A 100 -16.66 -14.70 -9.92
CA SER A 100 -17.72 -15.54 -9.39
C SER A 100 -17.67 -16.89 -10.12
N MET A 101 -17.26 -17.94 -9.41
CA MET A 101 -17.42 -19.34 -9.85
C MET A 101 -18.91 -19.69 -9.79
N GLN A 102 -19.72 -19.06 -10.63
CA GLN A 102 -21.08 -19.46 -10.92
C GLN A 102 -21.12 -19.79 -12.40
N GLY A 103 -20.92 -21.07 -12.72
CA GLY A 103 -21.05 -21.52 -14.10
C GLY A 103 -20.63 -22.97 -14.36
N LEU A 104 -19.92 -23.63 -13.44
CA LEU A 104 -19.45 -25.00 -13.71
C LEU A 104 -20.47 -26.11 -13.36
N ILE A 105 -21.59 -25.79 -12.70
CA ILE A 105 -22.60 -26.81 -12.32
C ILE A 105 -23.85 -26.77 -13.22
N SER A 106 -24.06 -25.72 -14.03
CA SER A 106 -25.24 -25.59 -14.90
C SER A 106 -25.08 -26.17 -16.31
N GLN A 107 -23.90 -26.68 -16.69
CA GLN A 107 -23.67 -27.18 -18.06
C GLN A 107 -23.81 -28.70 -18.21
N LEU A 108 -24.09 -29.45 -17.13
CA LEU A 108 -24.21 -30.91 -17.20
C LEU A 108 -25.64 -31.48 -17.07
N MET A 109 -26.66 -30.62 -17.02
CA MET A 109 -28.07 -31.02 -16.78
C MET A 109 -29.04 -30.28 -17.72
N GLY A 110 -28.68 -30.08 -18.99
CA GLY A 110 -29.47 -29.22 -19.88
C GLY A 110 -29.32 -29.43 -21.38
N SER A 111 -29.15 -30.67 -21.85
CA SER A 111 -29.19 -31.04 -23.28
C SER A 111 -29.57 -32.53 -23.35
N THR A 112 -30.68 -33.01 -23.92
CA THR A 112 -31.72 -32.44 -24.78
C THR A 112 -32.99 -33.27 -24.59
N VAL A 113 -34.14 -32.59 -24.65
CA VAL A 113 -35.47 -33.18 -24.71
C VAL A 113 -35.69 -33.96 -26.02
N ALA A 114 -36.62 -34.91 -25.97
CA ALA A 114 -37.14 -35.78 -27.02
C ALA A 114 -37.71 -35.06 -28.27
N THR A 115 -37.77 -35.78 -29.41
CA THR A 115 -38.75 -35.70 -30.55
C THR A 115 -38.09 -36.27 -31.82
N SER A 116 -38.68 -37.02 -32.76
CA SER A 116 -39.84 -37.93 -32.88
C SER A 116 -39.79 -38.52 -34.32
N ARG A 117 -40.47 -39.66 -34.54
CA ARG A 117 -41.11 -40.15 -35.79
C ARG A 117 -40.24 -40.65 -36.96
N GLY A 118 -40.64 -41.84 -37.43
CA GLY A 118 -40.24 -42.50 -38.68
C GLY A 118 -40.64 -43.95 -38.62
#